data_AF-A0A535I8C7-F1
#
_entry.id   AF-A0A535I8C7-F1
#
_cell.length_a   1.000
_cell.length_b   1.000
_cell.length_c   1.000
_cell.angle_alpha   90.00
_cell.angle_beta   90.00
_cell.angle_gamma   90.00
#
_symmetry.space_group_name_H-M   'P 1'
#
loop_
_entity.id
_entity.type
_entity.pdbx_description
1 polymer ?
#
loop_
_entity_poly.entity_id
_entity_poly.type
_entity_poly.pdbx_seq_one_letter_code
_entity_poly.pdbx_strand_id
1 'polypeptide(L)'
;MRRVGIALLLVVSCAPAAPDNASVQRDYAERRSLVEVTAEGVVTSVLADESGPSGMHQRFIIRLAGASQTVLVDNNVTIGQRAPVAVGDDVIVHGEYVWNDQGGLIHFTHHDPAPAHEGGWIELHGMRYQ
;
A
#
# COMPACT_ATOMS: atom_id res chain seq x y z
N MET A 1 53.92 10.33 -11.27
CA MET A 1 52.92 10.73 -10.25
C MET A 1 51.58 10.12 -10.65
N ARG A 2 51.15 9.02 -10.02
CA ARG A 2 49.88 8.34 -10.35
C ARG A 2 48.75 8.97 -9.54
N ARG A 3 47.79 9.61 -10.21
CA ARG A 3 46.56 10.11 -9.60
C ARG A 3 45.64 8.92 -9.35
N VAL A 4 45.39 8.58 -8.08
CA VAL A 4 44.35 7.64 -7.68
C VAL A 4 43.04 8.41 -7.69
N GLY A 5 42.17 8.13 -8.67
CA GLY A 5 40.80 8.63 -8.67
C GLY A 5 39.97 7.79 -7.71
N ILE A 6 39.50 8.41 -6.63
CA ILE A 6 38.51 7.81 -5.73
C ILE A 6 37.18 7.88 -6.48
N ALA A 7 36.72 6.73 -6.98
CA ALA A 7 35.36 6.58 -7.46
C ALA A 7 34.44 6.50 -6.24
N LEU A 8 33.65 7.56 -6.02
CA LEU A 8 32.60 7.57 -5.01
C LEU A 8 31.43 6.73 -5.56
N LEU A 9 31.31 5.47 -5.13
CA LEU A 9 30.11 4.67 -5.38
C LEU A 9 28.96 5.29 -4.57
N LEU A 10 28.03 5.94 -5.26
CA LEU A 10 26.73 6.29 -4.71
C LEU A 10 25.92 5.00 -4.56
N VAL A 11 25.88 4.47 -3.34
CA VAL A 11 24.96 3.40 -2.99
C VAL A 11 23.58 4.05 -2.90
N VAL A 12 22.74 3.85 -3.91
CA VAL A 12 21.32 4.23 -3.85
C VAL A 12 20.67 3.29 -2.85
N SER A 13 20.59 3.70 -1.59
CA SER A 13 19.78 3.03 -0.60
C SER A 13 18.33 3.22 -0.99
N CYS A 14 17.67 2.15 -1.46
CA CYS A 14 16.22 2.12 -1.62
C CYS A 14 15.62 2.13 -0.21
N ALA A 15 15.41 3.32 0.35
CA ALA A 15 14.59 3.47 1.54
C ALA A 15 13.17 3.06 1.14
N PRO A 16 12.46 2.27 1.95
CA PRO A 16 11.06 1.98 1.68
C PRO A 16 10.27 3.29 1.61
N ALA A 17 9.25 3.33 0.75
CA ALA A 17 8.34 4.47 0.67
C ALA A 17 7.82 4.79 2.08
N ALA A 18 8.01 6.03 2.52
CA ALA A 18 7.52 6.49 3.81
C ALA A 18 6.01 6.78 3.68
N PRO A 19 5.20 6.50 4.71
CA PRO A 19 3.78 6.85 4.70
C PRO A 19 3.55 8.35 4.45
N ASP A 20 2.59 8.68 3.58
CA ASP A 20 2.12 10.04 3.31
C ASP A 20 0.59 10.07 3.24
N ASN A 21 -0.07 10.03 4.40
CA ASN A 21 -1.52 10.11 4.48
C ASN A 21 -2.09 11.43 3.92
N ALA A 22 -1.30 12.52 3.92
CA ALA A 22 -1.75 13.81 3.40
C ALA A 22 -1.91 13.77 1.88
N SER A 23 -1.10 12.97 1.16
CA SER A 23 -1.30 12.69 -0.25
C SER A 23 -2.62 11.95 -0.51
N VAL A 24 -2.91 10.88 0.24
CA VAL A 24 -4.16 10.10 0.12
C VAL A 24 -5.39 10.97 0.38
N GLN A 25 -5.33 11.87 1.38
CA GLN A 25 -6.41 12.82 1.65
C GLN A 25 -6.61 13.82 0.50
N ARG A 26 -5.52 14.26 -0.13
CA ARG A 26 -5.57 15.15 -1.29
C ARG A 26 -6.14 14.44 -2.50
N ASP A 27 -5.72 13.22 -2.78
CA ASP A 27 -6.21 12.42 -3.90
C ASP A 27 -7.70 12.13 -3.73
N TYR A 28 -8.18 11.90 -2.50
CA TYR A 28 -9.60 11.81 -2.21
C TYR A 28 -10.36 13.12 -2.48
N ALA A 29 -9.86 14.25 -1.95
CA ALA A 29 -10.47 15.56 -2.12
C ALA A 29 -10.55 16.00 -3.60
N GLU A 30 -9.54 15.63 -4.38
CA GLU A 30 -9.42 15.96 -5.81
C GLU A 30 -9.98 14.88 -6.75
N ARG A 31 -10.52 13.78 -6.20
CA ARG A 31 -11.08 12.65 -6.95
C ARG A 31 -10.10 12.01 -7.92
N ARG A 32 -8.85 11.86 -7.51
CA ARG A 32 -7.79 11.22 -8.28
C ARG A 32 -7.80 9.71 -8.08
N SER A 33 -7.42 8.99 -9.13
CA SER A 33 -7.29 7.53 -9.13
C SER A 33 -6.03 7.16 -9.90
N LEU A 34 -5.63 5.90 -9.77
CA LEU A 34 -4.45 5.35 -10.46
C LEU A 34 -3.16 6.05 -10.03
N VAL A 35 -3.03 6.26 -8.71
CA VAL A 35 -1.88 6.93 -8.09
C VAL A 35 -1.28 6.03 -7.02
N GLU A 36 0.04 5.86 -7.05
CA GLU A 36 0.77 5.09 -6.04
C GLU A 36 0.82 5.85 -4.72
N VAL A 37 0.46 5.15 -3.63
CA VAL A 37 0.41 5.73 -2.30
C VAL A 37 1.07 4.80 -1.27
N THR A 38 1.50 5.39 -0.16
CA THR A 38 1.81 4.64 1.07
C THR A 38 0.98 5.23 2.20
N ALA A 39 0.04 4.44 2.72
CA ALA A 39 -0.90 4.84 3.76
C ALA A 39 -0.59 4.14 5.07
N GLU A 40 -0.56 4.89 6.17
CA GLU A 40 -0.47 4.35 7.54
C GLU A 40 -1.82 4.50 8.23
N GLY A 41 -2.30 3.47 8.90
CA GLY A 41 -3.58 3.53 9.58
C GLY A 41 -3.86 2.37 10.51
N VAL A 42 -5.00 2.49 11.19
CA VAL A 42 -5.51 1.46 12.10
C VAL A 42 -6.62 0.70 11.41
N VAL A 43 -6.58 -0.64 11.45
CA VAL A 43 -7.65 -1.50 10.94
C VAL A 43 -8.92 -1.28 11.76
N THR A 44 -10.00 -0.84 11.13
CA THR A 44 -11.30 -0.60 11.77
C THR A 44 -12.33 -1.69 11.49
N SER A 45 -12.16 -2.44 10.40
CA SER A 45 -13.04 -3.55 10.04
C SER A 45 -12.29 -4.57 9.20
N VAL A 46 -12.51 -5.86 9.48
CA VAL A 46 -12.11 -6.97 8.60
C VAL A 46 -13.38 -7.50 7.95
N LEU A 47 -13.41 -7.53 6.62
CA LEU A 47 -14.58 -7.92 5.84
C LEU A 47 -14.44 -9.37 5.36
N ALA A 48 -15.55 -9.95 4.92
CA ALA A 48 -15.48 -11.21 4.17
C ALA A 48 -14.67 -11.01 2.88
N ASP A 49 -13.88 -12.02 2.53
CA ASP A 49 -13.21 -12.05 1.23
C ASP A 49 -14.22 -11.92 0.09
N GLU A 50 -13.76 -11.41 -1.05
CA GLU A 50 -14.56 -11.26 -2.25
C GLU A 50 -13.86 -11.88 -3.44
N SER A 51 -14.62 -12.62 -4.25
CA SER A 51 -14.13 -13.11 -5.54
C SER A 51 -14.29 -12.03 -6.59
N GLY A 52 -13.20 -11.65 -7.25
CA GLY A 52 -13.16 -10.70 -8.36
C GLY A 52 -12.69 -11.35 -9.66
N PRO A 53 -12.65 -10.58 -10.77
CA PRO A 53 -12.21 -11.08 -12.08
C PRO A 53 -10.78 -11.64 -12.11
N SER A 54 -9.91 -11.18 -11.19
CA SER A 54 -8.49 -11.54 -11.09
C SER A 54 -8.17 -12.45 -9.90
N GLY A 55 -9.19 -13.02 -9.22
CA GLY A 55 -8.99 -13.96 -8.12
C GLY A 55 -9.75 -13.57 -6.85
N MET A 56 -9.36 -14.21 -5.74
CA MET A 56 -9.89 -13.92 -4.40
C MET A 56 -9.15 -12.74 -3.78
N HIS A 57 -9.91 -11.84 -3.14
CA HIS A 57 -9.41 -10.65 -2.48
C HIS A 57 -9.74 -10.66 -0.99
N GLN A 58 -8.74 -10.43 -0.16
CA GLN A 58 -8.90 -10.08 1.24
C GLN A 58 -9.25 -8.60 1.34
N ARG A 59 -10.30 -8.28 2.12
CA ARG A 59 -10.77 -6.91 2.30
C ARG A 59 -10.76 -6.49 3.76
N PHE A 60 -10.21 -5.32 4.03
CA PHE A 60 -10.28 -4.69 5.35
C PHE A 60 -10.24 -3.17 5.20
N ILE A 61 -10.80 -2.47 6.18
CA ILE A 61 -10.86 -1.00 6.18
C ILE A 61 -9.83 -0.49 7.18
N ILE A 62 -9.02 0.47 6.74
CA ILE A 62 -8.15 1.24 7.63
C ILE A 62 -8.72 2.65 7.81
N ARG A 63 -8.53 3.22 9.00
CA ARG A 63 -8.65 4.67 9.21
C ARG A 63 -7.25 5.27 9.19
N LEU A 64 -7.03 6.25 8.32
CA LEU A 64 -5.73 6.89 8.18
C LEU A 64 -5.28 7.50 9.52
N ALA A 65 -4.02 7.25 9.90
CA ALA A 65 -3.43 7.87 11.07
C ALA A 65 -3.48 9.40 10.94
N GLY A 66 -3.93 10.08 12.00
CA GLY A 66 -4.09 11.54 12.01
C GLY A 66 -5.33 12.09 11.27
N ALA A 67 -6.20 11.23 10.70
CA ALA A 67 -7.40 11.64 9.99
C ALA A 67 -8.63 10.78 10.31
N SER A 68 -9.81 11.28 9.92
CA SER A 68 -11.07 10.52 9.98
C SER A 68 -11.36 9.71 8.71
N GLN A 69 -10.65 10.01 7.61
CA GLN A 69 -10.82 9.30 6.34
C GLN A 69 -10.48 7.81 6.51
N THR A 70 -11.35 6.98 5.95
CA THR A 70 -11.16 5.55 5.83
C THR A 70 -10.83 5.16 4.40
N VAL A 71 -10.07 4.09 4.23
CA VAL A 71 -9.71 3.55 2.93
C VAL A 71 -9.91 2.04 2.99
N LEU A 72 -10.54 1.48 1.96
CA LEU A 72 -10.62 0.03 1.78
C LEU A 72 -9.28 -0.48 1.27
N VAL A 73 -8.73 -1.52 1.89
CA VAL A 73 -7.60 -2.26 1.35
C VAL A 73 -8.15 -3.52 0.69
N ASP A 74 -7.87 -3.68 -0.61
CA ASP A 74 -8.34 -4.76 -1.46
C ASP A 74 -7.15 -5.60 -1.95
N ASN A 75 -6.76 -6.59 -1.14
CA ASN A 75 -5.54 -7.37 -1.32
C ASN A 75 -5.82 -8.67 -2.05
N ASN A 76 -5.30 -8.82 -3.28
CA ASN A 76 -5.45 -10.05 -4.04
C ASN A 76 -4.59 -11.19 -3.45
N VAL A 77 -5.24 -12.14 -2.76
CA VAL A 77 -4.58 -13.29 -2.12
C VAL A 77 -4.40 -14.49 -3.06
N THR A 78 -4.81 -14.37 -4.32
CA THR A 78 -4.54 -15.39 -5.34
C THR A 78 -3.12 -15.28 -5.87
N ILE A 79 -2.60 -14.05 -6.00
CA ILE A 79 -1.25 -13.78 -6.50
C ILE A 79 -0.31 -13.16 -5.46
N GLY A 80 -0.85 -12.61 -4.37
CA GLY A 80 -0.08 -12.12 -3.22
C GLY A 80 -0.31 -12.96 -1.95
N GLN A 81 0.07 -12.39 -0.81
CA GLN A 81 -0.07 -13.01 0.52
C GLN A 81 -1.21 -12.40 1.33
N ARG A 82 -1.93 -13.23 2.08
CA ARG A 82 -2.86 -12.75 3.11
C ARG A 82 -2.10 -12.15 4.29
N ALA A 83 -2.42 -10.92 4.65
CA ALA A 83 -1.96 -10.31 5.89
C ALA A 83 -2.90 -10.73 7.05
N PRO A 84 -2.42 -11.27 8.18
CA PRO A 84 -3.26 -11.73 9.29
C PRO A 84 -3.73 -10.56 10.18
N VAL A 85 -4.30 -9.53 9.56
CA VAL A 85 -4.79 -8.31 10.24
C VAL A 85 -6.01 -8.59 11.11
N ALA A 86 -6.10 -7.88 12.22
CA ALA A 86 -7.24 -7.81 13.13
C ALA A 86 -7.66 -6.36 13.37
N VAL A 87 -8.89 -6.15 13.83
CA VAL A 87 -9.36 -4.81 14.22
C VAL A 87 -8.48 -4.28 15.36
N GLY A 88 -7.99 -3.06 15.20
CA GLY A 88 -7.08 -2.41 16.13
C GLY A 88 -5.60 -2.48 15.76
N ASP A 89 -5.22 -3.30 14.77
CA ASP A 89 -3.83 -3.37 14.31
C ASP A 89 -3.41 -2.09 13.58
N ASP A 90 -2.18 -1.64 13.85
CA ASP A 90 -1.48 -0.64 13.05
C ASP A 90 -0.87 -1.30 11.81
N VAL A 91 -1.13 -0.72 10.64
CA VAL A 91 -0.61 -1.21 9.36
C VAL A 91 -0.07 -0.06 8.51
N ILE A 92 0.93 -0.39 7.69
CA ILE A 92 1.35 0.45 6.58
C ILE A 92 1.02 -0.30 5.29
N VAL A 93 0.35 0.36 4.35
CA VAL A 93 -0.11 -0.23 3.10
C VAL A 93 0.45 0.59 1.94
N HIS A 94 1.12 -0.09 1.02
CA HIS A 94 1.60 0.49 -0.22
C HIS A 94 0.90 -0.18 -1.40
N GLY A 95 0.48 0.62 -2.38
CA GLY A 95 -0.14 0.18 -3.61
C GLY A 95 -0.87 1.32 -4.30
N GLU A 96 -1.71 0.99 -5.28
CA GLU A 96 -2.40 1.96 -6.10
C GLU A 96 -3.74 2.39 -5.46
N TYR A 97 -3.97 3.70 -5.34
CA TYR A 97 -5.21 4.29 -4.87
C TYR A 97 -6.21 4.51 -6.01
N VAL A 98 -7.47 4.16 -5.77
CA VAL A 98 -8.62 4.46 -6.64
C VAL A 98 -9.70 5.16 -5.84
N TRP A 99 -10.17 6.30 -6.36
CA TRP A 99 -11.23 7.06 -5.73
C TRP A 99 -12.59 6.34 -5.76
N ASN A 100 -13.34 6.48 -4.65
CA ASN A 100 -14.78 6.21 -4.56
C ASN A 100 -15.39 7.17 -3.52
N ASP A 101 -16.72 7.20 -3.37
CA ASP A 101 -17.42 8.07 -2.41
C ASP A 101 -17.34 7.62 -0.94
N GLN A 102 -16.62 6.51 -0.66
CA GLN A 102 -16.42 5.93 0.67
C GLN A 102 -15.01 6.19 1.23
N GLY A 103 -14.23 7.07 0.60
CA GLY A 103 -12.86 7.43 1.00
C GLY A 103 -11.75 6.84 0.11
N GLY A 104 -12.13 5.99 -0.85
CA GLY A 104 -11.26 5.31 -1.80
C GLY A 104 -10.86 3.90 -1.38
N LEU A 105 -10.13 3.23 -2.27
CA LEU A 105 -9.56 1.91 -2.07
C LEU A 105 -8.09 1.88 -2.48
N ILE A 106 -7.29 1.02 -1.84
CA ILE A 106 -5.94 0.67 -2.24
C ILE A 106 -5.93 -0.80 -2.67
N HIS A 107 -5.45 -1.06 -3.88
CA HIS A 107 -5.21 -2.39 -4.43
C HIS A 107 -3.76 -2.52 -4.91
N PHE A 108 -3.42 -3.52 -5.72
CA PHE A 108 -2.04 -3.82 -6.11
C PHE A 108 -1.08 -3.96 -4.91
N THR A 109 -1.56 -4.44 -3.76
CA THR A 109 -0.76 -4.65 -2.54
C THR A 109 0.12 -5.91 -2.60
N HIS A 110 0.59 -6.26 -3.79
CA HIS A 110 1.38 -7.45 -4.11
C HIS A 110 2.42 -7.13 -5.19
N HIS A 111 3.34 -8.05 -5.43
CA HIS A 111 4.21 -7.96 -6.61
C HIS A 111 3.43 -8.13 -7.91
N ASP A 112 3.69 -7.30 -8.92
CA ASP A 112 3.15 -7.53 -10.26
C ASP A 112 3.87 -8.73 -10.93
N PRO A 113 3.16 -9.81 -11.32
CA PRO A 113 3.75 -10.93 -12.04
C PRO A 113 4.29 -10.57 -13.43
N ALA A 114 3.81 -9.49 -14.04
CA ALA A 114 4.14 -9.07 -15.42
C ALA A 114 5.07 -7.84 -15.51
N PRO A 115 5.80 -7.52 -14.42
CA PRO A 115 6.38 -6.21 -14.05
C PRO A 115 5.99 -4.98 -14.89
N ALA A 116 4.70 -4.80 -15.17
CA ALA A 116 4.15 -3.66 -15.90
C ALA A 116 3.69 -2.53 -14.96
N HIS A 117 3.44 -2.86 -13.70
CA HIS A 117 2.95 -1.97 -12.66
C HIS A 117 3.89 -1.95 -11.45
N GLU A 118 3.92 -0.84 -10.71
CA GLU A 118 4.57 -0.81 -9.40
C GLU A 118 3.86 -1.80 -8.46
N GLY A 119 4.65 -2.59 -7.72
CA GLY A 119 4.13 -3.59 -6.81
C GLY A 119 3.98 -3.02 -5.41
N GLY A 120 2.91 -3.39 -4.73
CA GLY A 120 2.60 -2.96 -3.38
C GLY A 120 2.90 -4.02 -2.32
N TRP A 121 2.52 -3.70 -1.09
CA TRP A 121 2.68 -4.56 0.08
C TRP A 121 1.81 -4.08 1.24
N ILE A 122 1.53 -4.98 2.19
CA ILE A 122 0.99 -4.65 3.50
C ILE A 122 2.05 -4.97 4.55
N GLU A 123 2.39 -4.01 5.40
CA GLU A 123 3.27 -4.20 6.55
C GLU A 123 2.46 -4.22 7.83
N LEU A 124 2.59 -5.31 8.59
CA LEU A 124 1.94 -5.56 9.87
C LEU A 124 2.99 -6.07 10.85
N HIS A 125 3.17 -5.39 11.99
CA HIS A 125 4.14 -5.76 13.02
C HIS A 125 5.58 -5.97 12.50
N GLY A 126 5.99 -5.14 11.51
CA GLY A 126 7.30 -5.21 10.88
C GLY A 126 7.47 -6.35 9.86
N MET A 127 6.41 -7.11 9.55
CA MET A 127 6.40 -8.13 8.51
C MET A 127 5.62 -7.65 7.29
N ARG A 128 6.19 -7.87 6.09
CA ARG A 128 5.56 -7.52 4.80
C ARG A 128 4.90 -8.72 4.15
N TYR A 129 3.72 -8.46 3.60
CA TYR A 129 2.89 -9.38 2.84
C TYR A 129 2.70 -8.79 1.44
N GLN A 130 3.11 -9.53 0.41
CA GLN A 130 3.04 -9.15 -1.01
C GLN A 130 3.07 -10.39 -1.91
#